data_AF-A0A4R2JCI2-F1
#
_entry.id   AF-A0A4R2JCI2-F1
#
_cell.length_a   1.000
_cell.length_b   1.000
_cell.length_c   1.000
_cell.angle_alpha   90.00
_cell.angle_beta   90.00
_cell.angle_gamma   90.00
#
_symmetry.space_group_name_H-M   'P 1'
#
loop_
_entity.id
_entity.type
_entity.pdbx_description
1 polymer ?
#
loop_
_entity_poly.entity_id
_entity_poly.type
_entity_poly.pdbx_seq_one_letter_code
_entity_poly.pdbx_strand_id
1 'polypeptide(L)' 'MSMKEMRERVMEFLKEQLELDKFTLEECHFMPGGVFVKDGEGKSMLVFYDFMKDKVDYWFENEK' A
#
# COMPACT_ATOMS: atom_id res chain seq x y z
N MET A 1 5.86 15.75 -5.45
CA MET A 1 6.35 14.59 -4.68
C MET A 1 6.87 13.55 -5.67
N SER A 2 8.07 13.03 -5.45
CA SER A 2 8.68 11.98 -6.26
C SER A 2 8.08 10.61 -5.93
N MET A 3 8.22 9.64 -6.86
CA MET A 3 7.82 8.23 -6.64
C MET A 3 8.42 7.64 -5.37
N LYS A 4 9.66 8.04 -5.04
CA LYS A 4 10.36 7.60 -3.83
C LYS A 4 9.68 8.14 -2.56
N GLU A 5 9.38 9.43 -2.51
CA GLU A 5 8.74 10.09 -1.36
C GLU A 5 7.33 9.53 -1.10
N MET A 6 6.55 9.25 -2.15
CA MET A 6 5.23 8.63 -1.97
C MET A 6 5.31 7.21 -1.45
N ARG A 7 6.29 6.44 -1.93
CA ARG A 7 6.54 5.10 -1.42
C ARG A 7 6.94 5.13 0.05
N GLU A 8 7.78 6.09 0.45
CA GLU A 8 8.15 6.28 1.85
C GLU A 8 6.90 6.53 2.71
N ARG A 9 5.98 7.41 2.29
CA ARG A 9 4.71 7.65 2.97
C ARG A 9 3.82 6.40 3.08
N VAL A 10 3.73 5.62 2.00
CA VAL A 10 2.96 4.35 2.03
C VAL A 10 3.60 3.36 2.99
N MET A 11 4.92 3.22 2.97
CA MET A 11 5.63 2.31 3.88
C MET A 11 5.54 2.76 5.34
N GLU A 12 5.55 4.06 5.62
CA GLU A 12 5.32 4.62 6.96
C GLU A 12 3.90 4.28 7.44
N PHE A 13 2.89 4.55 6.61
CA PHE A 13 1.50 4.17 6.91
C PHE A 13 1.36 2.67 7.22
N LEU A 14 1.98 1.80 6.42
CA LEU A 14 1.94 0.36 6.64
C LEU A 14 2.60 -0.04 7.97
N LYS A 15 3.73 0.57 8.35
CA LYS A 15 4.40 0.31 9.64
C LYS A 15 3.57 0.73 10.84
N GLU A 16 2.78 1.79 10.70
CA GLU A 16 1.91 2.29 11.78
C GLU A 16 0.65 1.45 11.94
N GLN A 17 0.10 0.93 10.84
CA GLN A 17 -1.18 0.22 10.86
C GLN A 17 -1.05 -1.30 10.96
N LEU A 18 0.09 -1.87 10.55
CA LEU A 18 0.25 -3.32 10.41
C LEU A 18 1.53 -3.82 11.09
N GLU A 19 1.41 -4.99 11.71
CA GLU A 19 2.55 -5.83 12.07
C GLU A 19 3.11 -6.47 10.78
N LEU A 20 4.05 -5.78 10.14
CA LEU A 20 4.54 -6.09 8.78
C LEU A 20 5.10 -7.51 8.62
N ASP A 21 5.58 -8.12 9.69
CA ASP A 21 6.10 -9.49 9.73
C ASP A 21 5.03 -10.55 9.45
N LYS A 22 3.74 -10.19 9.57
CA LYS A 22 2.61 -11.06 9.25
C LYS A 22 2.15 -10.99 7.79
N PHE A 23 2.73 -10.07 7.00
CA PHE A 23 2.28 -9.80 5.63
C PHE A 23 3.43 -9.89 4.63
N THR A 24 3.10 -10.25 3.40
CA THR A 24 4.02 -10.14 2.27
C THR A 24 3.75 -8.82 1.55
N LEU A 25 4.81 -8.03 1.34
CA LEU A 25 4.73 -6.76 0.63
C LEU A 25 5.33 -6.92 -0.77
N GLU A 26 4.55 -6.62 -1.79
CA GLU A 26 4.98 -6.63 -3.20
C GLU A 26 4.79 -5.24 -3.82
N GLU A 27 5.72 -4.80 -4.65
CA GLU A 27 5.62 -3.49 -5.30
C GLU A 27 4.56 -3.47 -6.40
N CYS A 28 3.77 -2.39 -6.46
CA CYS A 28 2.85 -2.13 -7.55
C CYS A 28 3.29 -0.89 -8.32
N HIS A 29 3.90 -1.09 -9.50
CA HIS A 29 4.43 0.00 -10.32
C HIS A 29 3.37 0.82 -11.07
N PHE A 30 2.11 0.36 -11.09
CA PHE A 30 1.01 1.06 -11.76
C PHE A 30 0.42 2.19 -10.91
N MET A 31 0.64 2.15 -9.59
CA MET A 31 0.08 3.11 -8.66
C MET A 31 1.17 3.92 -7.96
N PRO A 32 0.91 5.20 -7.65
CA PRO A 32 1.90 6.04 -6.99
C PRO A 32 2.23 5.51 -5.59
N GLY A 33 3.48 5.13 -5.36
CA GLY A 33 3.88 4.48 -4.11
C GLY A 33 3.19 3.14 -3.86
N GLY A 34 2.64 2.49 -4.89
CA GLY A 34 1.79 1.30 -4.76
C GLY A 34 2.51 0.11 -4.13
N VAL A 35 1.84 -0.53 -3.17
CA VAL A 35 2.28 -1.76 -2.50
C VAL A 35 1.08 -2.70 -2.36
N PHE A 36 1.22 -3.92 -2.84
CA PHE A 36 0.33 -5.02 -2.50
C PHE A 36 0.72 -5.62 -1.16
N VAL A 37 -0.23 -5.67 -0.26
CA VAL A 37 -0.12 -6.30 1.06
C VAL A 37 -0.93 -7.59 1.00
N LYS A 38 -0.26 -8.74 1.15
CA LYS A 38 -0.90 -10.05 1.16
C LYS A 38 -0.81 -10.68 2.53
N ASP A 39 -1.92 -11.21 3.03
CA ASP A 39 -1.94 -11.99 4.27
C ASP A 39 -1.56 -13.47 4.01
N GLY A 40 -1.42 -14.23 5.10
CA GLY A 40 -1.13 -15.66 5.03
C GLY A 40 -2.29 -16.54 4.50
N GLU A 41 -3.48 -15.98 4.35
CA GLU A 41 -4.66 -16.64 3.77
C GLU A 41 -4.80 -16.37 2.26
N GLY A 42 -3.91 -15.54 1.69
CA GLY A 42 -3.89 -15.16 0.29
C GLY A 42 -4.81 -13.98 -0.07
N LYS A 43 -5.37 -13.27 0.91
CA LYS A 43 -6.13 -12.03 0.65
C LYS A 43 -5.17 -10.87 0.40
N SER A 44 -5.51 -10.06 -0.59
CA SER A 44 -4.68 -8.93 -1.02
C SER A 44 -5.37 -7.58 -0.79
N MET A 45 -4.59 -6.61 -0.35
CA MET A 45 -4.95 -5.19 -0.27
C MET A 45 -3.91 -4.37 -1.02
N LEU A 46 -4.35 -3.48 -1.89
CA LEU A 46 -3.48 -2.50 -2.56
C LEU A 46 -3.46 -1.22 -1.73
N VAL A 47 -2.29 -0.78 -1.30
CA VAL A 47 -2.08 0.50 -0.61
C VAL A 47 -1.27 1.41 -1.50
N PHE A 48 -1.68 2.67 -1.63
CA PHE A 48 -1.06 3.62 -2.55
C PHE A 48 -1.23 5.06 -2.07
N TYR A 49 -0.49 5.97 -2.69
CA TYR A 49 -0.65 7.40 -2.47
C TYR A 49 -1.68 7.98 -3.45
N ASP A 50 -2.80 8.49 -2.93
CA ASP A 50 -3.77 9.26 -3.68
C ASP A 50 -3.34 10.73 -3.75
N PHE A 51 -2.73 11.10 -4.88
CA PHE A 51 -2.31 12.48 -5.14
C PHE A 51 -3.45 13.49 -5.18
N MET A 52 -4.64 13.08 -5.61
CA MET A 52 -5.78 14.00 -5.76
C MET A 52 -6.32 14.39 -4.39
N LYS A 53 -6.25 13.46 -3.42
CA LYS A 53 -6.68 13.66 -2.04
C LYS A 53 -5.54 13.97 -1.07
N ASP A 54 -4.29 13.98 -1.55
CA ASP A 54 -3.06 14.16 -0.77
C ASP A 54 -2.97 13.23 0.46
N LYS A 55 -3.31 11.94 0.30
CA LYS A 55 -3.31 10.95 1.40
C LYS A 55 -2.92 9.55 0.93
N VAL A 56 -2.57 8.68 1.88
CA VAL A 56 -2.51 7.23 1.62
C VAL A 56 -3.94 6.69 1.60
N ASP A 57 -4.28 5.91 0.57
CA ASP A 57 -5.56 5.23 0.41
C ASP A 57 -5.30 3.74 0.15
N TYR A 58 -6.33 2.90 0.33
CA TYR A 58 -6.21 1.47 0.12
C TYR A 58 -7.48 0.88 -0.49
N TRP A 59 -7.32 -0.17 -1.30
CA TRP A 59 -8.41 -0.93 -1.92
C TRP A 59 -8.25 -2.41 -1.62
N PHE A 60 -9.35 -3.07 -1.26
CA PHE A 60 -9.39 -4.52 -1.16
C PHE A 60 -9.72 -5.12 -2.53
N GLU A 61 -9.10 -6.26 -2.86
CA GLU A 61 -9.33 -6.97 -4.14
C GLU A 61 -10.81 -7.34 -4.39
N ASN A 62 -11.61 -7.41 -3.31
CA ASN A 62 -13.04 -7.77 -3.36
C ASN A 62 -14.01 -6.58 -3.45
N GLU A 63 -13.52 -5.33 -3.42
CA GLU A 63 -14.38 -4.16 -3.65
C GLU A 63 -14.49 -3.91 -5.16
N LYS A 64 -15.36 -4.67 -5.81
CA LYS A 64 -15.88 -4.37 -7.16
C LYS A 64 -17.22 -3.67 -7.09
#